data_AF-A0A8S3F6M9-F1
#
_entry.id   AF-A0A8S3F6M9-F1
#
_cell.length_a   1.000
_cell.length_b   1.000
_cell.length_c   1.000
_cell.angle_alpha   90.00
_cell.angle_beta   90.00
_cell.angle_gamma   90.00
#
_symmetry.space_group_name_H-M   'P 1'
#
loop_
_entity.id
_entity.type
_entity.pdbx_description
1 polymer ?
#
loop_
_entity_poly.entity_id
_entity_poly.type
_entity_poly.pdbx_seq_one_letter_code
_entity_poly.pdbx_strand_id
1 'polypeptide(L)'
;FFIKVSKTGAEGQVLDEAKNINKSLSALGNVISALADGTKSHVPYRDSKLTRILQESLGGNARTTIIICCSPASYNESETKSTLEFGKRAKCIKNSVTVNEELTAEEWKRRWEKEREKVARLKGQLSRAEMELERWRRGETVTKDEQISLNDTDETLSTTQSMISLSTVTSSVLSPAASVVGTVLPVVNPILGLDTRSLNVDEWEKERSALYQQLDEK
;
A
#
# COMPACT_ATOMS: atom_id res chain seq x y z
N PHE A 1 14.63 -24.42 -10.55
CA PHE A 1 15.26 -23.21 -9.95
C PHE A 1 16.29 -23.59 -8.88
N PHE A 2 16.81 -24.83 -8.88
CA PHE A 2 17.82 -25.26 -7.91
C PHE A 2 19.11 -25.55 -8.65
N ILE A 3 20.26 -25.11 -8.12
CA ILE A 3 21.55 -25.54 -8.65
C ILE A 3 21.63 -27.04 -8.40
N LYS A 4 21.62 -27.83 -9.48
CA LYS A 4 21.84 -29.27 -9.37
C LYS A 4 23.28 -29.52 -8.99
N VAL A 5 23.49 -29.73 -7.70
CA VAL A 5 24.80 -30.04 -7.10
C VAL A 5 25.44 -31.27 -7.76
N SER A 6 24.62 -32.23 -8.23
CA SER A 6 25.10 -33.38 -9.00
C SER A 6 25.69 -33.03 -10.36
N LYS A 7 25.33 -31.88 -10.96
CA LYS A 7 25.90 -31.38 -12.21
C LYS A 7 27.15 -30.52 -12.00
N THR A 8 27.41 -30.05 -10.78
CA THR A 8 28.53 -29.15 -10.49
C THR A 8 29.81 -29.88 -10.09
N GLY A 9 29.75 -31.18 -9.78
CA GLY A 9 30.93 -31.95 -9.34
C GLY A 9 31.59 -31.39 -8.07
N ALA A 10 30.84 -30.64 -7.27
CA ALA A 10 31.36 -29.95 -6.10
C ALA A 10 31.55 -30.92 -4.93
N GLU A 11 32.74 -30.90 -4.32
CA GLU A 11 33.12 -31.75 -3.19
C GLU A 11 33.60 -30.91 -1.99
N GLY A 12 33.57 -31.49 -0.80
CA GLY A 12 34.07 -30.87 0.43
C GLY A 12 33.40 -29.53 0.76
N GLN A 13 34.19 -28.49 1.01
CA GLN A 13 33.68 -27.17 1.40
C GLN A 13 32.80 -26.52 0.32
N VAL A 14 33.09 -26.76 -0.96
CA VAL A 14 32.32 -26.21 -2.10
C VAL A 14 30.92 -26.81 -2.14
N LEU A 15 30.78 -28.08 -1.73
CA LEU A 15 29.48 -28.73 -1.60
C LEU A 15 28.62 -28.07 -0.52
N ASP A 16 29.21 -27.72 0.61
CA ASP A 16 28.49 -27.07 1.71
C ASP A 16 28.10 -25.63 1.39
N GLU A 17 28.93 -24.91 0.64
CA GLU A 17 28.58 -23.62 0.06
C GLU A 17 27.38 -23.75 -0.90
N ALA A 18 27.42 -24.71 -1.83
CA ALA A 18 26.33 -24.95 -2.77
C ALA A 18 25.00 -25.29 -2.07
N LYS A 19 25.05 -26.05 -0.96
CA LYS A 19 23.87 -26.31 -0.12
C LYS A 19 23.31 -25.01 0.49
N ASN A 20 24.18 -24.13 1.00
CA ASN A 20 23.76 -22.87 1.60
C ASN A 20 23.12 -21.91 0.57
N ILE A 21 23.68 -21.85 -0.64
CA ILE A 21 23.07 -21.10 -1.77
C ILE A 21 21.69 -21.67 -2.09
N ASN A 22 21.57 -22.99 -2.21
CA ASN A 22 20.28 -23.62 -2.48
C ASN A 22 19.27 -23.42 -1.34
N LYS A 23 19.71 -23.28 -0.09
CA LYS A 23 18.83 -23.00 1.06
C LYS A 23 18.16 -21.62 0.94
N SER A 24 18.91 -20.57 0.62
CA SER A 24 18.33 -19.23 0.45
C SER A 24 17.40 -19.15 -0.77
N LEU A 25 17.76 -19.81 -1.88
CA LEU A 25 16.91 -19.91 -3.07
C LEU A 25 15.62 -20.72 -2.82
N SER A 26 15.69 -21.77 -2.00
CA SER A 26 14.52 -22.54 -1.57
C SER A 26 13.55 -21.68 -0.77
N ALA A 27 14.07 -20.94 0.22
CA ALA A 27 13.27 -20.03 1.03
C ALA A 27 12.60 -18.94 0.17
N LEU A 28 13.34 -18.36 -0.79
CA LEU A 28 12.80 -17.40 -1.76
C LEU A 28 11.67 -18.02 -2.59
N GLY A 29 11.85 -19.26 -3.08
CA GLY A 29 10.82 -19.99 -3.81
C GLY A 29 9.54 -20.21 -2.99
N ASN A 30 9.67 -20.51 -1.69
CA ASN A 30 8.54 -20.69 -0.78
C ASN A 30 7.79 -19.39 -0.51
N VAL A 31 8.52 -18.29 -0.29
CA VAL A 31 7.94 -16.94 -0.12
C VAL A 31 7.15 -16.54 -1.35
N ILE A 32 7.72 -16.73 -2.55
CA ILE A 32 7.04 -16.38 -3.81
C ILE A 32 5.80 -17.24 -4.04
N SER A 33 5.83 -18.54 -3.75
CA SER A 33 4.62 -19.37 -3.80
C SER A 33 3.56 -18.86 -2.84
N ALA A 34 3.93 -18.56 -1.59
CA ALA A 34 2.98 -18.10 -0.58
C ALA A 34 2.32 -16.77 -0.96
N LEU A 35 3.09 -15.85 -1.54
CA LEU A 35 2.60 -14.56 -2.02
C LEU A 35 1.75 -14.69 -3.29
N ALA A 36 2.13 -15.56 -4.21
CA ALA A 36 1.37 -15.81 -5.43
C ALA A 36 0.01 -16.46 -5.16
N ASP A 37 -0.06 -17.36 -4.16
CA ASP A 37 -1.31 -18.00 -3.74
C ASP A 37 -2.27 -16.99 -3.08
N GLY A 38 -1.74 -15.96 -2.40
CA GLY A 38 -2.51 -14.90 -1.74
C GLY A 38 -3.42 -15.33 -0.58
N THR A 39 -3.54 -16.64 -0.33
CA THR A 39 -4.41 -17.24 0.70
C THR A 39 -3.72 -17.45 2.03
N LYS A 40 -2.38 -17.45 2.05
CA LYS A 40 -1.60 -17.74 3.25
C LYS A 40 -1.50 -16.49 4.12
N SER A 41 -2.04 -16.56 5.33
CA SER A 41 -1.90 -15.49 6.33
C SER A 41 -0.45 -15.25 6.77
N HIS A 42 0.40 -16.27 6.69
CA HIS A 42 1.81 -16.17 7.09
C HIS A 42 2.74 -16.52 5.92
N VAL A 43 3.61 -15.58 5.58
CA VAL A 43 4.65 -15.74 4.56
C VAL A 43 6.00 -15.97 5.24
N PRO A 44 6.74 -17.04 4.91
CA PRO A 44 7.91 -17.48 5.66
C PRO A 44 9.19 -16.68 5.33
N TYR A 45 9.16 -15.35 5.45
CA TYR A 45 10.36 -14.53 5.19
C TYR A 45 11.53 -14.88 6.13
N ARG A 46 11.26 -15.44 7.30
CA ARG A 46 12.26 -15.73 8.34
C ARG A 46 13.17 -16.93 8.01
N ASP A 47 12.82 -17.76 7.04
CA ASP A 47 13.54 -18.99 6.70
C ASP A 47 14.95 -18.73 6.15
N SER A 48 15.21 -17.51 5.64
CA SER A 48 16.55 -17.08 5.23
C SER A 48 16.80 -15.60 5.51
N LYS A 49 18.07 -15.22 5.70
CA LYS A 49 18.45 -13.80 5.84
C LYS A 49 18.12 -12.99 4.57
N LEU A 50 18.28 -13.60 3.40
CA LEU A 50 17.98 -13.00 2.11
C LEU A 50 16.50 -12.60 2.01
N THR A 51 15.59 -13.51 2.34
CA THR A 51 14.14 -13.25 2.28
C THR A 51 13.68 -12.22 3.32
N ARG A 52 14.40 -12.06 4.44
CA ARG A 52 14.12 -10.98 5.41
C ARG A 52 14.52 -9.61 4.87
N ILE A 53 15.67 -9.53 4.21
CA ILE A 53 16.12 -8.29 3.57
C ILE A 53 15.18 -7.92 2.42
N LEU A 54 14.76 -8.91 1.62
CA LEU A 54 13.85 -8.71 0.49
C LEU A 54 12.37 -8.66 0.87
N GLN A 55 12.02 -8.65 2.16
CA GLN A 55 10.63 -8.66 2.60
C GLN A 55 9.86 -7.44 2.06
N GLU A 56 10.50 -6.27 2.05
CA GLU A 56 9.90 -5.05 1.51
C GLU A 56 9.73 -5.11 -0.02
N SER A 57 10.69 -5.73 -0.72
CA SER A 57 10.64 -5.96 -2.17
C SER A 57 9.57 -6.97 -2.59
N LEU A 58 9.23 -7.93 -1.73
CA LEU A 58 8.33 -9.03 -2.07
C LEU A 58 7.06 -8.93 -1.25
N GLY A 59 6.13 -8.07 -1.65
CA GLY A 59 4.85 -7.85 -0.98
C GLY A 59 4.79 -6.64 -0.04
N GLY A 60 5.80 -5.77 -0.05
CA GLY A 60 5.86 -4.54 0.76
C GLY A 60 5.84 -3.25 -0.07
N ASN A 61 6.46 -2.20 0.48
CA ASN A 61 6.55 -0.89 -0.15
C ASN A 61 7.80 -0.77 -1.04
N ALA A 62 7.76 -1.40 -2.21
CA ALA A 62 8.83 -1.30 -3.19
C ALA A 62 8.33 -1.57 -4.62
N ARG A 63 8.94 -0.88 -5.59
CA ARG A 63 8.83 -1.25 -7.01
C ARG A 63 9.87 -2.31 -7.31
N THR A 64 9.43 -3.51 -7.67
CA THR A 64 10.33 -4.66 -7.77
C THR A 64 10.30 -5.25 -9.17
N THR A 65 11.48 -5.40 -9.75
CA THR A 65 11.71 -6.06 -11.04
C THR A 65 12.54 -7.30 -10.81
N ILE A 66 12.10 -8.44 -11.35
CA ILE A 66 12.81 -9.71 -11.26
C ILE A 66 13.30 -10.08 -12.66
N ILE A 67 14.61 -10.24 -12.81
CA ILE A 67 15.24 -10.69 -14.04
C ILE A 67 15.43 -12.21 -13.96
N ILE A 68 14.80 -12.93 -14.89
CA ILE A 68 14.91 -14.39 -15.00
C ILE A 68 15.89 -14.75 -16.10
N CYS A 69 17.05 -15.27 -15.70
CA CYS A 69 18.11 -15.70 -16.62
C CYS A 69 17.93 -17.20 -16.94
N CYS A 70 17.84 -17.54 -18.23
CA CYS A 70 17.65 -18.91 -18.71
C CYS A 70 18.68 -19.25 -19.80
N SER A 71 19.03 -20.54 -19.91
CA SER A 71 19.90 -21.03 -20.99
C SER A 71 19.04 -21.55 -22.16
N PRO A 72 19.37 -21.20 -23.41
CA PRO A 72 18.65 -21.71 -24.59
C PRO A 72 19.04 -23.16 -24.97
N ALA A 73 20.02 -23.76 -24.28
CA ALA A 73 20.51 -25.09 -24.63
C ALA A 73 19.52 -26.21 -24.25
N SER A 74 19.34 -27.19 -25.14
CA SER A 74 18.37 -28.29 -24.96
C SER A 74 18.63 -29.14 -23.70
N TYR A 75 19.90 -29.38 -23.34
CA TYR A 75 20.23 -30.13 -22.12
C TYR A 75 19.87 -29.40 -20.81
N ASN A 76 19.52 -28.11 -20.89
CA ASN A 76 19.07 -27.28 -19.77
C ASN A 76 17.55 -27.06 -19.74
N GLU A 77 16.79 -27.67 -20.67
CA GLU A 77 15.33 -27.47 -20.80
C GLU A 77 14.60 -27.62 -19.46
N SER A 78 14.91 -28.65 -18.67
CA SER A 78 14.26 -28.88 -17.37
C SER A 78 14.48 -27.73 -16.38
N GLU A 79 15.68 -27.15 -16.37
CA GLU A 79 16.01 -26.02 -15.48
C GLU A 79 15.36 -24.74 -15.98
N THR A 80 15.43 -24.48 -17.29
CA THR A 80 14.78 -23.35 -17.94
C THR A 80 13.27 -23.36 -17.67
N LYS A 81 12.59 -24.50 -17.85
CA LYS A 81 11.17 -24.65 -17.52
C LYS A 81 10.88 -24.29 -16.06
N SER A 82 11.70 -24.78 -15.15
CA SER A 82 11.53 -24.50 -13.72
C SER A 82 11.72 -23.02 -13.38
N THR A 83 12.64 -22.32 -14.07
CA THR A 83 12.86 -20.88 -13.91
C THR A 83 11.72 -20.05 -14.49
N LEU A 84 11.16 -20.46 -15.62
CA LEU A 84 9.98 -19.81 -16.21
C LEU A 84 8.74 -19.96 -15.32
N GLU A 85 8.49 -21.15 -14.76
CA GLU A 85 7.39 -21.36 -13.80
C GLU A 85 7.57 -20.56 -12.50
N PHE A 86 8.81 -20.32 -12.09
CA PHE A 86 9.12 -19.39 -11.01
C PHE A 86 8.74 -17.94 -11.39
N GLY A 87 9.15 -17.47 -12.57
CA GLY A 87 8.79 -16.15 -13.07
C GLY A 87 7.27 -15.95 -13.20
N LYS A 88 6.56 -16.97 -13.66
CA LYS A 88 5.10 -16.98 -13.75
C LYS A 88 4.44 -16.75 -12.40
N ARG A 89 4.90 -17.43 -11.34
CA ARG A 89 4.39 -17.22 -9.96
C ARG A 89 4.77 -15.84 -9.44
N ALA A 90 6.01 -15.42 -9.65
CA ALA A 90 6.50 -14.12 -9.20
C ALA A 90 5.71 -12.94 -9.81
N LYS A 91 5.26 -13.08 -11.06
CA LYS A 91 4.40 -12.09 -11.75
C LYS A 91 3.08 -11.82 -11.03
N CYS A 92 2.56 -12.78 -10.25
CA CYS A 92 1.28 -12.64 -9.55
C CYS A 92 1.39 -11.84 -8.24
N ILE A 93 2.61 -11.56 -7.77
CA ILE A 93 2.83 -10.85 -6.51
C ILE A 93 2.41 -9.38 -6.67
N LYS A 94 1.67 -8.87 -5.68
CA LYS A 94 1.23 -7.49 -5.62
C LYS A 94 1.97 -6.76 -4.51
N ASN A 95 2.60 -5.64 -4.85
CA ASN A 95 3.22 -4.74 -3.89
C ASN A 95 2.34 -3.50 -3.70
N SER A 96 2.30 -2.99 -2.47
CA SER A 96 1.59 -1.75 -2.12
C SER A 96 2.62 -0.64 -1.99
N VAL A 97 2.80 0.13 -3.06
CA VAL A 97 3.84 1.16 -3.14
C VAL A 97 3.30 2.51 -2.69
N THR A 98 3.99 3.14 -1.75
CA THR A 98 3.71 4.47 -1.19
C THR A 98 5.01 5.26 -1.11
N VAL A 99 4.95 6.58 -1.37
CA VAL A 99 6.14 7.45 -1.23
C VAL A 99 6.55 7.46 0.24
N ASN A 100 7.82 7.15 0.51
CA ASN A 100 8.39 7.21 1.84
C ASN A 100 8.64 8.68 2.19
N GLU A 101 7.81 9.24 3.06
CA GLU A 101 7.98 10.61 3.55
C GLU A 101 8.68 10.61 4.90
N GLU A 102 9.81 11.31 4.98
CA GLU A 102 10.50 11.57 6.25
C GLU A 102 9.98 12.90 6.82
N LEU A 103 9.06 12.82 7.77
CA LEU A 103 8.58 13.98 8.53
C LEU A 103 9.18 13.97 9.93
N THR A 104 9.44 15.17 10.45
CA THR A 104 9.73 15.36 11.88
C THR A 104 8.52 15.00 12.74
N ALA A 105 8.74 14.69 14.02
CA ALA A 105 7.65 14.36 14.94
C ALA A 105 6.60 15.49 15.03
N GLU A 106 7.02 16.75 14.92
CA GLU A 106 6.14 17.90 14.93
C GLU A 106 5.27 17.98 13.67
N GLU A 107 5.83 17.67 12.49
CA GLU A 107 5.10 17.63 11.24
C GLU A 107 4.10 16.46 11.21
N TRP A 108 4.49 15.29 11.71
CA TRP A 108 3.58 14.16 11.91
C TRP A 108 2.41 14.54 12.81
N LYS A 109 2.68 15.21 13.93
CA LYS A 109 1.63 15.69 14.85
C LYS A 109 0.69 16.67 14.15
N ARG A 110 1.23 17.65 13.43
CA ARG A 110 0.42 18.64 12.69
C ARG A 110 -0.44 17.99 11.61
N ARG A 111 0.11 17.03 10.86
CA ARG A 111 -0.65 16.28 9.85
C ARG A 111 -1.75 15.45 10.49
N TRP A 112 -1.45 14.79 11.62
CA TRP A 112 -2.45 14.03 12.37
C TRP A 112 -3.58 14.91 12.91
N GLU A 113 -3.28 16.10 13.43
CA GLU A 113 -4.31 17.04 13.91
C GLU A 113 -5.23 17.49 12.77
N LYS A 114 -4.68 17.84 11.60
CA LYS A 114 -5.46 18.16 10.40
C LYS A 114 -6.34 17.01 9.97
N GLU A 115 -5.81 15.79 9.93
CA GLU A 115 -6.58 14.62 9.51
C GLU A 115 -7.69 14.27 10.53
N ARG A 116 -7.42 14.44 11.83
CA ARG A 116 -8.42 14.29 12.89
C ARG A 116 -9.57 15.29 12.75
N GLU A 117 -9.26 16.53 12.41
CA GLU A 117 -10.28 17.56 12.18
C GLU A 117 -11.15 17.22 10.96
N LYS A 118 -10.54 16.77 9.85
CA LYS A 118 -11.29 16.27 8.69
C LYS A 118 -12.21 15.10 9.07
N VAL A 119 -11.72 14.13 9.84
CA VAL A 119 -12.53 13.01 10.31
C VAL A 119 -13.70 13.48 11.18
N ALA A 120 -13.48 14.45 12.08
CA ALA A 120 -14.55 15.01 12.89
C ALA A 120 -15.61 15.71 12.02
N ARG A 121 -15.19 16.49 11.02
CA ARG A 121 -16.08 17.15 10.05
C ARG A 121 -16.90 16.13 9.26
N LEU A 122 -16.24 15.13 8.67
CA LEU A 122 -16.90 14.08 7.89
C LEU A 122 -17.89 13.27 8.73
N LYS A 123 -17.54 12.95 9.98
CA LYS A 123 -18.48 12.29 10.92
C LYS A 123 -19.69 13.16 11.24
N GLY A 124 -19.50 14.47 11.41
CA GLY A 124 -20.60 15.42 11.59
C GLY A 124 -21.52 15.47 10.38
N GLN A 125 -20.96 15.46 9.17
CA GLN A 125 -21.74 15.38 7.92
C GLN A 125 -22.51 14.07 7.81
N LEU A 126 -21.86 12.94 8.12
CA LEU A 126 -22.48 11.62 8.10
C LEU A 126 -23.67 11.55 9.05
N SER A 127 -23.50 12.05 10.29
CA SER A 127 -24.59 12.11 11.28
C SER A 127 -25.76 12.96 10.82
N ARG A 128 -25.50 14.11 10.16
CA ARG A 128 -26.57 14.94 9.59
C ARG A 128 -27.29 14.20 8.46
N ALA A 129 -26.56 13.55 7.56
CA ALA A 129 -27.14 12.79 6.45
C ALA A 129 -27.93 11.57 6.96
N GLU A 130 -27.48 10.91 8.02
CA GLU A 130 -28.21 9.82 8.69
C GLU A 130 -29.52 10.32 9.29
N MET A 131 -29.51 11.45 10.00
CA MET A 131 -30.74 12.05 10.54
C MET A 131 -31.72 12.45 9.43
N GLU A 132 -31.22 12.99 8.33
CA GLU A 132 -32.03 13.29 7.17
C GLU A 132 -32.69 12.02 6.65
N LEU A 133 -31.90 10.98 6.36
CA LEU A 133 -32.37 9.69 5.86
C LEU A 133 -33.39 9.03 6.78
N GLU A 134 -33.24 9.16 8.10
CA GLU A 134 -34.25 8.72 9.06
C GLU A 134 -35.59 9.46 8.93
N ARG A 135 -35.58 10.78 8.68
CA ARG A 135 -36.81 11.56 8.42
C ARG A 135 -37.52 11.05 7.16
N TRP A 136 -36.77 10.87 6.07
CA TRP A 136 -37.30 10.30 4.83
C TRP A 136 -37.91 8.90 5.08
N ARG A 137 -37.25 8.05 5.88
CA ARG A 137 -37.77 6.71 6.25
C ARG A 137 -39.04 6.75 7.10
N ARG A 138 -39.25 7.80 7.90
CA ARG A 138 -40.50 8.02 8.66
C ARG A 138 -41.63 8.63 7.82
N GLY A 139 -41.39 8.93 6.54
CA GLY A 139 -42.37 9.54 5.64
C GLY A 139 -42.46 11.07 5.75
N GLU A 140 -41.53 11.70 6.46
CA GLU A 140 -41.40 13.16 6.52
C GLU A 140 -40.65 13.65 5.26
N THR A 141 -41.14 14.72 4.63
CA THR A 141 -40.46 15.34 3.47
C THR A 141 -39.48 16.40 3.93
N VAL A 142 -38.22 16.29 3.51
CA VAL A 142 -37.20 17.33 3.73
C VAL A 142 -37.24 18.29 2.55
N THR A 143 -37.46 19.58 2.83
CA THR A 143 -37.50 20.64 1.79
C THR A 143 -36.11 20.82 1.17
N LYS A 144 -36.06 21.32 -0.08
CA LYS A 144 -34.77 21.49 -0.80
C LYS A 144 -33.76 22.39 -0.07
N ASP A 145 -34.25 23.31 0.77
CA ASP A 145 -33.41 24.21 1.57
C ASP A 145 -32.84 23.55 2.83
N GLU A 146 -33.43 22.43 3.27
CA GLU A 146 -32.98 21.64 4.44
C GLU A 146 -32.16 20.41 4.05
N GLN A 147 -32.09 20.10 2.75
CA GLN A 147 -31.28 19.00 2.23
C GLN A 147 -29.80 19.31 2.37
N ILE A 148 -29.03 18.31 2.81
CA ILE A 148 -27.60 18.48 3.00
C ILE A 148 -26.89 18.44 1.64
N SER A 149 -26.41 19.61 1.20
CA SER A 149 -25.47 19.70 0.07
C SER A 149 -24.11 19.15 0.48
N LEU A 150 -23.72 18.01 -0.09
CA LEU A 150 -22.39 17.42 0.10
C LEU A 150 -21.26 18.25 -0.55
N ASN A 151 -21.60 19.15 -1.48
CA ASN A 151 -20.65 19.90 -2.30
C ASN A 151 -20.27 21.30 -1.76
N ASP A 152 -20.98 21.86 -0.78
CA ASP A 152 -20.82 23.27 -0.38
C ASP A 152 -19.54 23.58 0.42
N THR A 153 -18.56 22.67 0.46
CA THR A 153 -17.44 22.77 1.43
C THR A 153 -16.03 22.70 0.84
N ASP A 154 -15.87 22.77 -0.49
CA ASP A 154 -14.53 22.75 -1.11
C ASP A 154 -13.91 24.17 -1.26
N GLU A 155 -14.71 25.25 -1.25
CA GLU A 155 -14.19 26.61 -1.48
C GLU A 155 -13.41 27.21 -0.31
N THR A 156 -13.63 26.80 0.94
CA THR A 156 -13.09 27.53 2.10
C THR A 156 -11.61 27.25 2.42
N LEU A 157 -10.92 26.42 1.63
CA LEU A 157 -9.49 26.12 1.80
C LEU A 157 -8.58 26.74 0.74
N SER A 158 -9.10 27.30 -0.35
CA SER A 158 -8.27 27.92 -1.40
C SER A 158 -7.91 29.38 -1.11
N THR A 159 -8.68 30.11 -0.30
CA THR A 159 -8.51 31.58 -0.14
C THR A 159 -7.52 31.98 0.96
N THR A 160 -7.06 31.05 1.81
CA THR A 160 -6.19 31.38 2.96
C THR A 160 -4.68 31.28 2.69
N GLN A 161 -4.25 31.07 1.45
CA GLN A 161 -2.83 31.13 1.08
C GLN A 161 -2.28 32.56 0.88
N SER A 162 -3.11 33.61 0.87
CA SER A 162 -2.66 34.96 0.51
C SER A 162 -2.57 35.98 1.65
N MET A 163 -2.74 35.61 2.92
CA MET A 163 -2.62 36.58 4.03
C MET A 163 -1.78 36.03 5.19
N ILE A 164 -0.46 36.00 4.99
CA ILE A 164 0.49 36.08 6.11
C ILE A 164 0.68 37.57 6.40
N SER A 165 0.04 38.06 7.46
CA SER A 165 0.46 39.28 8.14
C SER A 165 0.23 39.13 9.64
N LEU A 166 1.35 39.31 10.33
CA LEU A 166 1.64 39.20 11.75
C LEU A 166 0.55 39.77 12.68
N SER A 167 0.14 39.00 13.69
CA SER A 167 0.05 39.51 15.06
C SER A 167 -0.14 38.40 16.09
N THR A 168 0.81 38.38 17.02
CA THR A 168 0.81 37.78 18.35
C THR A 168 -0.47 38.08 19.12
N VAL A 169 -1.15 37.06 19.64
CA VAL A 169 -1.78 37.13 20.98
C VAL A 169 -1.68 35.77 21.68
N THR A 170 -1.20 35.86 22.91
CA THR A 170 -0.92 34.86 23.94
C THR A 170 -2.17 34.28 24.61
N SER A 171 -1.94 33.27 25.46
CA SER A 171 -2.78 32.73 26.55
C SER A 171 -3.77 31.62 26.15
N SER A 172 -4.04 30.60 26.96
CA SER A 172 -3.40 29.99 28.13
C SER A 172 -4.22 28.72 28.45
N VAL A 173 -3.53 27.64 28.85
CA VAL A 173 -3.95 26.46 29.64
C VAL A 173 -5.45 26.29 29.99
N LEU A 174 -6.02 25.10 29.72
CA LEU A 174 -6.35 24.07 30.73
C LEU A 174 -7.00 22.82 30.08
N SER A 175 -6.50 21.63 30.42
CA SER A 175 -7.20 20.33 30.30
C SER A 175 -8.23 20.20 31.44
N PRO A 176 -9.22 19.26 31.40
CA PRO A 176 -8.91 17.91 31.87
C PRO A 176 -9.73 16.74 31.26
N ALA A 177 -9.12 15.55 31.41
CA ALA A 177 -9.68 14.24 31.79
C ALA A 177 -10.71 13.50 30.91
N ALA A 178 -10.36 12.23 30.69
CA ALA A 178 -11.12 11.17 30.04
C ALA A 178 -12.27 10.62 30.90
N SER A 179 -13.26 10.00 30.24
CA SER A 179 -13.87 8.76 30.73
C SER A 179 -14.42 7.93 29.58
N VAL A 180 -14.16 6.63 29.67
CA VAL A 180 -14.47 5.56 28.72
C VAL A 180 -15.82 4.96 29.06
N VAL A 181 -16.71 4.80 28.08
CA VAL A 181 -17.72 3.73 28.09
C VAL A 181 -17.87 3.20 26.65
N GLY A 182 -17.59 1.92 26.49
CA GLY A 182 -17.74 1.21 25.22
C GLY A 182 -19.20 0.85 24.95
N THR A 183 -19.60 0.95 23.68
CA THR A 183 -20.79 0.28 23.16
C THR A 183 -20.47 -0.21 21.75
N VAL A 184 -20.71 -1.50 21.54
CA VAL A 184 -20.43 -2.26 20.33
C VAL A 184 -21.52 -1.95 19.30
N LEU A 185 -21.15 -1.52 18.09
CA LEU A 185 -22.09 -1.34 16.97
C LEU A 185 -21.94 -2.47 15.94
N PRO A 186 -23.03 -2.88 15.27
CA PRO A 186 -23.03 -4.06 14.42
C PRO A 186 -22.41 -3.78 13.03
N VAL A 187 -21.85 -4.85 12.48
CA VAL A 187 -21.26 -4.97 11.14
C VAL A 187 -22.31 -4.65 10.06
N VAL A 188 -22.01 -3.69 9.18
CA VAL A 188 -22.77 -3.47 7.94
C VAL A 188 -21.87 -3.78 6.74
N ASN A 189 -22.36 -4.67 5.87
CA ASN A 189 -21.69 -5.09 4.63
C ASN A 189 -21.46 -3.91 3.67
N PRO A 190 -20.33 -3.88 2.94
CA PRO A 190 -20.07 -2.84 1.95
C PRO A 190 -20.83 -3.12 0.64
N ILE A 191 -21.61 -2.14 0.17
CA ILE A 191 -22.24 -2.16 -1.15
C ILE A 191 -21.58 -1.09 -2.03
N LEU A 192 -21.03 -1.58 -3.15
CA LEU A 192 -20.69 -0.92 -4.42
C LEU A 192 -19.61 0.17 -4.39
N GLY A 193 -18.39 -0.28 -4.68
CA GLY A 193 -17.25 0.59 -4.98
C GLY A 193 -17.43 1.35 -6.30
N LEU A 194 -17.28 2.66 -6.21
CA LEU A 194 -16.92 3.51 -7.34
C LEU A 194 -15.42 3.32 -7.57
N ASP A 195 -15.06 2.77 -8.73
CA ASP A 195 -13.70 2.43 -9.11
C ASP A 195 -12.86 3.70 -9.32
N THR A 196 -12.21 4.18 -8.25
CA THR A 196 -11.24 5.28 -8.27
C THR A 196 -9.88 4.86 -8.86
N ARG A 197 -9.75 3.61 -9.31
CA ARG A 197 -8.49 3.05 -9.80
C ARG A 197 -8.16 3.49 -11.24
N SER A 198 -9.16 3.89 -12.02
CA SER A 198 -9.00 4.31 -13.42
C SER A 198 -8.38 5.71 -13.55
N LEU A 199 -8.71 6.64 -12.65
CA LEU A 199 -8.24 8.03 -12.74
C LEU A 199 -6.74 8.19 -12.46
N ASN A 200 -6.15 7.33 -11.63
CA ASN A 200 -4.72 7.44 -11.31
C ASN A 200 -3.82 6.77 -12.35
N VAL A 201 -4.26 5.73 -13.06
CA VAL A 201 -3.38 4.97 -13.97
C VAL A 201 -2.89 5.85 -15.13
N ASP A 202 -3.77 6.65 -15.71
CA ASP A 202 -3.43 7.52 -16.85
C ASP A 202 -2.40 8.61 -16.49
N GLU A 203 -2.44 9.08 -15.25
CA GLU A 203 -1.49 10.07 -14.73
C GLU A 203 -0.09 9.47 -14.56
N TRP A 204 -0.01 8.25 -14.00
CA TRP A 204 1.25 7.52 -13.87
C TRP A 204 1.85 7.10 -15.21
N GLU A 205 1.02 6.79 -16.23
CA GLU A 205 1.53 6.46 -17.56
C GLU A 205 2.13 7.66 -18.28
N LYS A 206 1.53 8.85 -18.12
CA LYS A 206 2.09 10.11 -18.63
C LYS A 206 3.42 10.44 -17.96
N GLU A 207 3.49 10.36 -16.64
CA GLU A 207 4.71 10.67 -15.89
C GLU A 207 5.85 9.70 -16.23
N ARG A 208 5.52 8.41 -16.38
CA ARG A 208 6.46 7.38 -16.86
C ARG A 208 6.97 7.69 -18.27
N SER A 209 6.09 8.08 -19.20
CA SER A 209 6.48 8.39 -20.58
C SER A 209 7.38 9.62 -20.67
N ALA A 210 7.12 10.64 -19.86
CA ALA A 210 7.95 11.85 -19.79
C ALA A 210 9.37 11.56 -19.26
N LEU A 211 9.50 10.68 -18.26
CA LEU A 211 10.81 10.26 -17.73
C LEU A 211 11.64 9.47 -18.74
N TYR A 212 11.00 8.64 -19.57
CA TYR A 212 11.71 7.92 -20.64
C TYR A 212 12.20 8.87 -21.73
N GLN A 213 11.40 9.88 -22.09
CA GLN A 213 11.77 10.84 -23.12
C GLN A 213 12.97 11.74 -22.69
N GLN A 214 13.07 12.07 -21.41
CA GLN A 214 14.23 12.79 -20.85
C GLN A 214 15.53 11.96 -20.86
N LEU A 215 15.43 10.64 -20.96
CA LEU A 215 16.57 9.73 -21.00
C LEU A 215 17.13 9.57 -22.42
N ASP A 216 16.27 9.68 -23.45
CA ASP A 216 16.67 9.62 -24.85
C ASP A 216 17.27 10.95 -25.38
N GLU A 217 17.03 12.06 -24.67
CA GLU A 217 17.59 13.40 -25.00
C GLU A 217 18.97 13.68 -24.38
N LYS A 218 19.60 12.70 -23.71
CA LYS A 218 20.96 12.79 -23.13
C LYS A 218 21.93 11.81 -23.78
#